data_AF-A0A969K3Z9-F1
#
_entry.id   AF-A0A969K3Z9-F1
#
_cell.length_a   1.000
_cell.length_b   1.000
_cell.length_c   1.000
_cell.angle_alpha   90.00
_cell.angle_beta   90.00
_cell.angle_gamma   90.00
#
_symmetry.space_group_name_H-M   'P 1'
#
loop_
_entity.id
_entity.type
_entity.pdbx_description
1 polymer ?
#
loop_
_entity_poly.entity_id
_entity_poly.type
_entity_poly.pdbx_seq_one_letter_code
_entity_poly.pdbx_strand_id
1 'polypeptide(L)'
;MSFGLLKQALKAIRYESRHRTPVKVSRWFLWLAPGLFVKRWLLVSASGVLLTGLGLAIWTNRTPVFYIGRFISDFLETVTNIFPSYVSGPIAVAIGILFIFLGQTRSLGSITQVLMPEGDEELIDVLMTHRRLNRGPRIVVLGGGTGLSNLLRGLKIYSANITAIVTVADDGGSSGRLRREIGVLPPGDIRNCLAALADEEKLLTELFQYRFQAGDGLTGHSFGNLFLTVMSEVTGDLERAIAASSKVLAVRGQVLPATLSDMRLWAELSDGRRIEGESHITEAQGKIVKIGCTPPNP
;
A
#
# COMPACT_ATOMS: atom_id res chain seq x y z
N MET A 1 17.06 25.53 31.99
CA MET A 1 16.68 25.20 30.59
C MET A 1 16.80 23.70 30.22
N SER A 2 16.71 22.74 31.15
CA SER A 2 16.94 21.30 30.82
C SER A 2 15.70 20.39 30.93
N PHE A 3 14.62 20.81 31.61
CA PHE A 3 13.43 19.96 31.81
C PHE A 3 12.47 19.87 30.61
N GLY A 4 12.58 20.78 29.62
CA GLY A 4 11.71 20.80 28.43
C GLY A 4 12.06 19.71 27.41
N LEU A 5 13.36 19.52 27.16
CA LEU A 5 13.87 18.51 26.22
C LEU A 5 13.65 17.09 26.73
N LEU A 6 13.80 16.85 28.04
CA LEU A 6 13.50 15.54 28.64
C LEU A 6 12.01 15.19 28.51
N LYS A 7 11.11 16.17 28.67
CA LYS A 7 9.66 15.97 28.48
C LYS A 7 9.30 15.70 27.03
N GLN A 8 9.97 16.35 26.07
CA GLN A 8 9.76 16.08 24.64
C GLN A 8 10.32 14.70 24.23
N ALA A 9 11.50 14.33 24.72
CA ALA A 9 12.08 13.00 24.50
C ALA A 9 11.20 11.90 25.12
N LEU A 10 10.70 12.11 26.35
CA LEU A 10 9.76 11.18 26.99
C LEU A 10 8.40 11.11 26.27
N LYS A 11 7.94 12.21 25.63
CA LYS A 11 6.73 12.21 24.80
C LYS A 11 6.94 11.48 23.48
N ALA A 12 8.10 11.64 22.85
CA ALA A 12 8.49 10.92 21.63
C ALA A 12 8.57 9.41 21.89
N ILE A 13 9.23 8.99 22.97
CA ILE A 13 9.32 7.58 23.39
C ILE A 13 7.92 7.02 23.79
N ARG A 14 7.04 7.85 24.36
CA ARG A 14 5.65 7.44 24.65
C ARG A 14 4.75 7.36 23.41
N TYR A 15 5.07 8.06 22.32
CA TYR A 15 4.31 7.98 21.08
C TYR A 15 4.69 6.71 20.28
N GLU A 16 5.98 6.38 20.25
CA GLU A 16 6.50 5.16 19.61
C GLU A 16 6.04 3.86 20.29
N SER A 17 5.77 3.89 21.60
CA SER A 17 5.32 2.70 22.35
C SER A 17 3.81 2.40 22.25
N ARG A 18 3.01 3.23 21.56
CA ARG A 18 1.54 3.09 21.53
C ARG A 18 0.97 2.19 20.42
N HIS A 19 1.80 1.48 19.66
CA HIS A 19 1.36 0.48 18.67
C HIS A 19 1.75 -0.96 19.01
N ARG A 20 1.90 -1.28 20.30
CA ARG A 20 2.03 -2.67 20.74
C ARG A 20 0.77 -3.13 21.44
N THR A 21 0.02 -4.00 20.78
CA THR A 21 -0.83 -5.03 21.39
C THR A 21 -1.16 -6.11 20.37
N PRO A 22 -1.41 -7.36 20.82
CA PRO A 22 -0.39 -8.37 20.68
C PRO A 22 -0.97 -9.69 20.18
N VAL A 23 -0.31 -10.34 19.22
CA VAL A 23 -0.25 -11.80 19.24
C VAL A 23 1.11 -12.18 18.69
N LYS A 24 2.03 -12.64 19.56
CA LYS A 24 3.17 -13.45 19.11
C LYS A 24 2.61 -14.79 18.63
N VAL A 25 1.96 -14.78 17.48
CA VAL A 25 1.65 -16.02 16.76
C VAL A 25 3.01 -16.59 16.40
N SER A 26 3.29 -17.82 16.83
CA SER A 26 4.48 -18.54 16.41
C SER A 26 4.64 -18.38 14.89
N ARG A 27 5.80 -17.86 14.45
CA ARG A 27 6.10 -17.50 13.03
C ARG A 27 5.72 -18.61 12.04
N TRP A 28 5.71 -19.86 12.51
CA TRP A 28 5.24 -21.06 11.83
C TRP A 28 3.77 -21.03 11.39
N PHE A 29 2.88 -20.46 12.21
CA PHE A 29 1.44 -20.38 11.90
C PHE A 29 1.10 -19.27 10.91
N LEU A 30 1.94 -18.24 10.77
CA LEU A 30 1.77 -17.19 9.76
C LEU A 30 1.93 -17.73 8.33
N TRP A 31 2.83 -18.69 8.11
CA TRP A 31 2.96 -19.41 6.84
C TRP A 31 1.75 -20.31 6.56
N LEU A 32 1.07 -20.74 7.63
CA LEU A 32 -0.21 -21.44 7.60
C LEU A 32 -1.42 -20.49 7.67
N ALA A 33 -1.26 -19.17 7.48
CA ALA A 33 -2.41 -18.26 7.43
C ALA A 33 -3.23 -18.50 6.14
N PRO A 34 -4.57 -18.43 6.19
CA PRO A 34 -5.41 -18.51 5.00
C PRO A 34 -5.14 -17.32 4.07
N GLY A 35 -4.65 -17.59 2.85
CA GLY A 35 -4.38 -16.56 1.83
C GLY A 35 -2.95 -16.54 1.27
N LEU A 36 -2.01 -17.29 1.85
CA LEU A 36 -0.70 -17.55 1.26
C LEU A 36 -0.77 -18.76 0.32
N PHE A 37 -0.44 -18.57 -0.96
CA PHE A 37 -0.51 -19.61 -2.01
C PHE A 37 0.42 -20.81 -1.76
N VAL A 38 1.36 -20.68 -0.81
CA VAL A 38 2.38 -21.69 -0.47
C VAL A 38 1.74 -23.05 -0.12
N LYS A 39 0.61 -23.07 0.57
CA LYS A 39 -0.05 -24.33 1.00
C LYS A 39 -0.44 -25.25 -0.15
N ARG A 40 -0.97 -24.68 -1.24
CA ARG A 40 -1.44 -25.46 -2.40
C ARG A 40 -0.25 -26.07 -3.13
N TRP A 41 0.80 -25.29 -3.34
CA TRP A 41 2.01 -25.75 -4.02
C TRP A 41 2.85 -26.72 -3.19
N LEU A 42 2.85 -26.58 -1.86
CA LEU A 42 3.53 -27.51 -0.96
C LEU A 42 2.86 -28.90 -0.98
N LEU A 43 1.52 -28.94 -1.01
CA LEU A 43 0.79 -30.21 -1.19
C LEU A 43 1.06 -30.83 -2.57
N VAL A 44 1.09 -30.03 -3.64
CA VAL A 44 1.42 -30.50 -4.99
C VAL A 44 2.86 -31.06 -5.05
N SER A 45 3.82 -30.38 -4.44
CA SER A 45 5.21 -30.83 -4.37
C SER A 45 5.37 -32.12 -3.56
N ALA A 46 4.74 -32.22 -2.39
CA ALA A 46 4.74 -33.43 -1.58
C ALA A 46 4.11 -34.62 -2.32
N SER A 47 3.01 -34.38 -3.04
CA SER A 47 2.34 -35.40 -3.86
C SER A 47 3.23 -35.84 -5.03
N GLY A 48 3.95 -34.91 -5.67
CA GLY A 48 4.91 -35.18 -6.73
C GLY A 48 6.08 -36.05 -6.27
N VAL A 49 6.65 -35.78 -5.09
CA VAL A 49 7.73 -36.61 -4.50
C VAL A 49 7.22 -38.03 -4.23
N LEU A 50 6.02 -38.17 -3.69
CA LEU A 50 5.39 -39.46 -3.40
C LEU A 50 5.16 -40.27 -4.69
N LEU A 51 4.59 -39.64 -5.71
CA LEU A 51 4.34 -40.26 -7.01
C LEU A 51 5.63 -40.61 -7.75
N THR A 52 6.66 -39.77 -7.64
CA THR A 52 7.97 -40.04 -8.25
C THR A 52 8.65 -41.22 -7.57
N GLY A 53 8.60 -41.30 -6.23
CA GLY A 53 9.12 -42.45 -5.48
C GLY A 53 8.38 -43.75 -5.84
N LEU A 54 7.05 -43.72 -5.93
CA LEU A 54 6.23 -44.84 -6.39
C LEU A 54 6.54 -45.23 -7.84
N GLY A 55 6.69 -44.24 -8.73
CA GLY A 55 7.01 -44.46 -10.14
C GLY A 55 8.39 -45.10 -10.34
N LEU A 56 9.41 -44.65 -9.62
CA LEU A 56 10.75 -45.25 -9.61
C LEU A 56 10.73 -46.69 -9.06
N ALA A 57 9.93 -46.94 -8.02
CA ALA A 57 9.76 -48.28 -7.46
C ALA A 57 9.12 -49.26 -8.45
N ILE A 58 8.18 -48.79 -9.27
CA ILE A 58 7.51 -49.60 -10.30
C ILE A 58 8.41 -49.77 -11.53
N TRP A 59 9.07 -48.71 -12.00
CA TRP A 59 9.87 -48.72 -13.24
C TRP A 59 11.07 -49.65 -13.18
N THR A 60 11.71 -49.80 -12.02
CA THR A 60 12.95 -50.57 -11.91
C THR A 60 12.77 -52.08 -12.04
N ASN A 61 11.55 -52.63 -11.97
CA ASN A 61 11.14 -54.04 -12.22
C ASN A 61 12.15 -55.17 -11.88
N ARG A 62 13.05 -54.92 -10.91
CA ARG A 62 14.16 -55.75 -10.44
C ARG A 62 14.42 -55.45 -8.97
N THR A 63 13.57 -55.99 -8.10
CA THR A 63 13.76 -56.23 -6.65
C THR A 63 14.78 -55.35 -5.90
N PRO A 64 14.74 -53.99 -5.94
CA PRO A 64 15.57 -53.17 -5.05
C PRO A 64 15.07 -53.31 -3.62
N VAL A 65 13.76 -53.52 -3.45
CA VAL A 65 13.09 -53.87 -2.19
C VAL A 65 13.69 -55.14 -1.56
N PHE A 66 14.11 -56.13 -2.36
CA PHE A 66 14.70 -57.35 -1.82
C PHE A 66 16.14 -57.12 -1.33
N TYR A 67 16.96 -56.38 -2.07
CA TYR A 67 18.35 -56.10 -1.65
C TYR A 67 18.43 -55.08 -0.52
N ILE A 68 17.60 -54.04 -0.57
CA ILE A 68 17.47 -53.07 0.53
C ILE A 68 16.83 -53.76 1.73
N GLY A 69 15.81 -54.60 1.53
CA GLY A 69 15.20 -55.41 2.58
C GLY A 69 16.20 -56.37 3.23
N ARG A 70 17.06 -57.00 2.43
CA ARG A 70 18.14 -57.87 2.93
C ARG A 70 19.20 -57.10 3.69
N PHE A 71 19.68 -55.96 3.16
CA PHE A 71 20.64 -55.11 3.85
C PHE A 71 20.07 -54.54 5.18
N ILE A 72 18.81 -54.12 5.18
CA ILE A 72 18.10 -53.66 6.38
C ILE A 72 17.93 -54.82 7.37
N SER A 73 17.58 -56.02 6.89
CA SER A 73 17.43 -57.20 7.76
C SER A 73 18.77 -57.61 8.37
N ASP A 74 19.85 -57.68 7.58
CA ASP A 74 21.20 -58.02 8.05
C ASP A 74 21.71 -56.97 9.08
N PHE A 75 21.42 -55.68 8.84
CA PHE A 75 21.75 -54.60 9.76
C PHE A 75 20.91 -54.68 11.05
N LEU A 76 19.60 -54.90 10.94
CA LEU A 76 18.70 -55.05 12.09
C LEU A 76 19.05 -56.29 12.92
N GLU A 77 19.42 -57.40 12.29
CA GLU A 77 19.83 -58.65 12.97
C GLU A 77 21.15 -58.46 13.73
N THR A 78 22.10 -57.72 13.14
CA THR A 78 23.35 -57.31 13.81
C THR A 78 23.07 -56.43 15.03
N VAL A 79 22.14 -55.49 14.93
CA VAL A 79 21.74 -54.59 16.03
C VAL A 79 20.94 -55.34 17.11
N THR A 80 20.07 -56.28 16.71
CA THR A 80 19.19 -57.06 17.61
C THR A 80 19.96 -58.14 18.38
N ASN A 81 21.09 -58.61 17.84
CA ASN A 81 22.01 -59.53 18.54
C ASN A 81 22.82 -58.84 19.65
N ILE A 82 22.96 -57.51 19.62
CA ILE A 82 23.68 -56.73 20.64
C ILE A 82 22.73 -56.20 21.71
N PHE A 83 21.48 -55.85 21.34
CA PHE A 83 20.46 -55.36 22.26
C PHE A 83 19.10 -56.03 22.00
N PRO A 84 18.38 -56.49 23.05
CA PRO A 84 17.06 -57.09 22.88
C PRO A 84 16.08 -56.19 22.10
N SER A 85 15.31 -56.80 21.20
CA SER A 85 14.40 -56.12 20.25
C SER A 85 13.37 -55.20 20.89
N TYR A 86 12.96 -55.46 22.14
CA TYR A 86 12.01 -54.62 22.87
C TYR A 86 12.61 -53.29 23.35
N VAL A 87 13.95 -53.16 23.40
CA VAL A 87 14.66 -51.93 23.81
C VAL A 87 15.17 -51.15 22.60
N SER A 88 15.73 -51.85 21.61
CA SER A 88 16.33 -51.22 20.44
C SER A 88 15.31 -50.52 19.54
N GLY A 89 14.10 -51.07 19.38
CA GLY A 89 13.02 -50.48 18.59
C GLY A 89 12.59 -49.09 19.09
N PRO A 90 12.15 -48.94 20.36
CA PRO A 90 11.75 -47.66 20.92
C PRO A 90 12.88 -46.61 20.92
N ILE A 91 14.13 -47.02 21.17
CA ILE A 91 15.29 -46.11 21.14
C ILE A 91 15.56 -45.62 19.73
N ALA A 92 15.52 -46.49 18.71
CA ALA A 92 15.70 -46.10 17.32
C ALA A 92 14.60 -45.14 16.85
N VAL A 93 13.34 -45.37 17.27
CA VAL A 93 12.23 -44.45 16.99
C VAL A 93 12.44 -43.11 17.68
N ALA A 94 12.85 -43.09 18.96
CA ALA A 94 13.12 -41.86 19.69
C ALA A 94 14.28 -41.05 19.08
N ILE A 95 15.36 -41.73 18.67
CA ILE A 95 16.50 -41.12 17.96
C ILE A 95 16.07 -40.63 16.58
N GLY A 96 15.22 -41.38 15.87
CA GLY A 96 14.68 -40.97 14.57
C GLY A 96 13.80 -39.72 14.67
N ILE A 97 12.90 -39.68 15.65
CA ILE A 97 12.08 -38.49 15.94
C ILE A 97 12.98 -37.31 16.33
N LEU A 98 14.01 -37.54 17.15
CA LEU A 98 14.97 -36.52 17.55
C LEU A 98 15.76 -35.99 16.34
N PHE A 99 16.21 -36.84 15.42
CA PHE A 99 16.91 -36.41 14.21
C PHE A 99 16.00 -35.72 13.20
N ILE A 100 14.74 -36.15 13.05
CA ILE A 100 13.75 -35.43 12.25
C ILE A 100 13.51 -34.04 12.86
N PHE A 101 13.36 -33.96 14.18
CA PHE A 101 13.15 -32.72 14.90
C PHE A 101 14.37 -31.78 14.82
N LEU A 102 15.57 -32.30 15.07
CA LEU A 102 16.85 -31.56 14.93
C LEU A 102 17.11 -31.15 13.48
N GLY A 103 16.81 -32.01 12.51
CA GLY A 103 16.99 -31.74 11.08
C GLY A 103 16.04 -30.65 10.58
N GLN A 104 14.75 -30.74 10.93
CA GLN A 104 13.75 -29.72 10.62
C GLN A 104 14.10 -28.38 11.29
N THR A 105 14.45 -28.39 12.57
CA THR A 105 14.75 -27.15 13.31
C THR A 105 16.03 -26.46 12.83
N ARG A 106 17.03 -27.21 12.34
CA ARG A 106 18.32 -26.63 11.90
C ARG A 106 18.33 -26.25 10.42
N SER A 107 17.66 -27.02 9.55
CA SER A 107 17.53 -26.72 8.11
C SER A 107 16.70 -25.46 7.86
N LEU A 108 15.67 -25.23 8.68
CA LEU A 108 14.87 -24.01 8.57
C LEU A 108 15.65 -22.78 9.04
N GLY A 109 16.55 -22.92 10.02
CA GLY A 109 17.45 -21.84 10.44
C GLY A 109 18.43 -21.39 9.36
N SER A 110 19.03 -22.34 8.59
CA SER A 110 20.05 -21.99 7.59
C SER A 110 19.49 -21.40 6.30
N ILE A 111 18.26 -21.76 5.93
CA ILE A 111 17.56 -21.13 4.78
C ILE A 111 17.07 -19.73 5.17
N THR A 112 16.63 -19.53 6.41
CA THR A 112 16.18 -18.20 6.87
C THR A 112 17.32 -17.18 6.99
N GLN A 113 18.56 -17.59 7.25
CA GLN A 113 19.67 -16.63 7.41
C GLN A 113 20.28 -16.15 6.10
N VAL A 114 20.19 -16.96 5.04
CA VAL A 114 20.72 -16.59 3.70
C VAL A 114 19.66 -15.92 2.83
N LEU A 115 18.37 -16.12 3.13
CA LEU A 115 17.25 -15.49 2.41
C LEU A 115 16.59 -14.31 3.14
N MET A 116 16.85 -14.08 4.45
CA MET A 116 16.10 -13.09 5.26
C MET A 116 17.02 -12.32 6.23
N PRO A 117 17.65 -11.22 5.78
CA PRO A 117 18.32 -10.27 6.67
C PRO A 117 17.28 -9.32 7.29
N GLU A 118 17.05 -9.45 8.59
CA GLU A 118 16.52 -8.46 9.58
C GLU A 118 15.32 -7.51 9.25
N GLY A 119 14.71 -7.50 8.06
CA GLY A 119 13.68 -6.53 7.62
C GLY A 119 12.27 -7.07 7.27
N ASP A 120 11.99 -8.35 7.49
CA ASP A 120 10.81 -9.02 6.89
C ASP A 120 9.48 -8.94 7.68
N GLU A 121 9.44 -8.54 8.96
CA GLU A 121 8.14 -8.27 9.60
C GLU A 121 7.47 -7.06 8.94
N GLU A 122 8.25 -6.04 8.60
CA GLU A 122 7.80 -4.85 7.88
C GLU A 122 7.40 -5.19 6.45
N LEU A 123 8.20 -5.99 5.73
CA LEU A 123 7.89 -6.36 4.34
C LEU A 123 6.63 -7.24 4.22
N ILE A 124 6.44 -8.19 5.14
CA ILE A 124 5.23 -9.01 5.19
C ILE A 124 4.03 -8.15 5.56
N ASP A 125 4.15 -7.22 6.52
CA ASP A 125 3.05 -6.33 6.89
C ASP A 125 2.68 -5.36 5.75
N VAL A 126 3.67 -4.84 5.02
CA VAL A 126 3.47 -4.05 3.80
C VAL A 126 2.74 -4.88 2.74
N LEU A 127 3.14 -6.13 2.50
CA LEU A 127 2.48 -7.01 1.52
C LEU A 127 1.06 -7.40 1.94
N MET A 128 0.82 -7.68 3.23
CA MET A 128 -0.52 -7.99 3.74
C MET A 128 -1.43 -6.76 3.68
N THR A 129 -0.92 -5.60 4.08
CA THR A 129 -1.61 -4.31 3.98
C THR A 129 -1.95 -3.99 2.54
N HIS A 130 -1.01 -4.15 1.60
CA HIS A 130 -1.26 -3.93 0.18
C HIS A 130 -2.38 -4.83 -0.37
N ARG A 131 -2.41 -6.12 -0.01
CA ARG A 131 -3.52 -7.02 -0.39
C ARG A 131 -4.85 -6.64 0.25
N ARG A 132 -4.84 -6.27 1.53
CA ARG A 132 -6.05 -5.86 2.26
C ARG A 132 -6.67 -4.62 1.61
N LEU A 133 -5.85 -3.61 1.31
CA LEU A 133 -6.30 -2.37 0.69
C LEU A 133 -6.83 -2.59 -0.73
N ASN A 134 -6.18 -3.43 -1.54
CA ASN A 134 -6.63 -3.75 -2.90
C ASN A 134 -7.95 -4.55 -2.92
N ARG A 135 -8.28 -5.26 -1.84
CA ARG A 135 -9.59 -5.92 -1.63
C ARG A 135 -10.59 -5.04 -0.89
N GLY A 136 -10.23 -3.79 -0.59
CA GLY A 136 -11.12 -2.82 0.04
C GLY A 136 -12.30 -2.44 -0.85
N PRO A 137 -13.35 -1.82 -0.28
CA PRO A 137 -14.52 -1.38 -1.03
C PRO A 137 -14.14 -0.35 -2.10
N ARG A 138 -14.90 -0.33 -3.19
CA ARG A 138 -14.79 0.72 -4.22
C ARG A 138 -15.53 1.96 -3.73
N ILE A 139 -14.82 3.07 -3.60
CA ILE A 139 -15.36 4.31 -3.05
C ILE A 139 -15.19 5.41 -4.08
N VAL A 140 -16.29 6.06 -4.46
CA VAL A 140 -16.26 7.28 -5.27
C VAL A 140 -16.57 8.45 -4.35
N VAL A 141 -15.72 9.47 -4.39
CA VAL A 141 -15.87 10.70 -3.60
C VAL A 141 -15.94 11.89 -4.54
N LEU A 142 -16.93 12.75 -4.34
CA LEU A 142 -17.17 13.94 -5.15
C LEU A 142 -16.95 15.18 -4.27
N GLY A 143 -16.21 16.17 -4.75
CA GLY A 143 -16.07 17.43 -4.03
C GLY A 143 -14.88 18.27 -4.46
N GLY A 144 -14.32 19.01 -3.51
CA GLY A 144 -13.18 19.89 -3.69
C GLY A 144 -12.61 20.35 -2.34
N GLY A 145 -11.66 21.28 -2.40
CA GLY A 145 -11.06 21.93 -1.26
C GLY A 145 -10.38 21.00 -0.25
N THR A 146 -10.29 21.49 0.98
CA THR A 146 -9.60 20.82 2.10
C THR A 146 -10.43 19.72 2.74
N GLY A 147 -11.76 19.78 2.65
CA GLY A 147 -12.66 18.75 3.18
C GLY A 147 -12.46 17.41 2.48
N LEU A 148 -12.43 17.45 1.15
CA LEU A 148 -12.19 16.25 0.33
C LEU A 148 -10.80 15.66 0.60
N SER A 149 -9.76 16.49 0.59
CA SER A 149 -8.39 16.00 0.81
C SER A 149 -8.19 15.37 2.20
N ASN A 150 -8.79 15.94 3.25
CA ASN A 150 -8.77 15.33 4.60
C ASN A 150 -9.51 14.00 4.64
N LEU A 151 -10.68 13.90 4.00
CA LEU A 151 -11.43 12.65 3.91
C LEU A 151 -10.62 11.56 3.18
N LEU A 152 -10.01 11.90 2.03
CA LEU A 152 -9.17 10.98 1.25
C LEU A 152 -7.97 10.47 2.05
N ARG A 153 -7.34 11.35 2.85
CA ARG A 153 -6.20 10.99 3.71
C ARG A 153 -6.58 9.96 4.77
N GLY A 154 -7.81 9.99 5.27
CA GLY A 154 -8.35 8.95 6.15
C GLY A 154 -8.78 7.68 5.41
N LEU A 155 -9.46 7.83 4.26
CA LEU A 155 -9.99 6.70 3.49
C LEU A 155 -8.89 5.80 2.90
N LYS A 156 -7.73 6.35 2.52
CA LYS A 156 -6.62 5.57 1.94
C LYS A 156 -6.06 4.49 2.87
N ILE A 157 -6.34 4.59 4.17
CA ILE A 157 -5.98 3.59 5.19
C ILE A 157 -6.88 2.35 5.10
N TYR A 158 -8.06 2.47 4.49
CA TYR A 158 -9.06 1.40 4.43
C TYR A 158 -9.23 0.78 3.04
N SER A 159 -8.96 1.54 1.97
CA SER A 159 -9.08 1.05 0.60
C SER A 159 -8.08 1.72 -0.34
N ALA A 160 -7.54 0.95 -1.28
CA ALA A 160 -6.80 1.49 -2.43
C ALA A 160 -7.72 1.77 -3.64
N ASN A 161 -8.99 1.36 -3.57
CA ASN A 161 -9.97 1.48 -4.65
C ASN A 161 -10.79 2.77 -4.51
N ILE A 162 -10.12 3.91 -4.42
CA ILE A 162 -10.75 5.23 -4.25
C ILE A 162 -10.68 5.99 -5.56
N THR A 163 -11.80 6.55 -6.00
CA THR A 163 -11.87 7.49 -7.12
C THR A 163 -12.38 8.83 -6.60
N ALA A 164 -11.54 9.85 -6.63
CA ALA A 164 -11.89 11.22 -6.27
C ALA A 164 -12.21 12.01 -7.53
N ILE A 165 -13.45 12.49 -7.66
CA ILE A 165 -13.88 13.40 -8.72
C ILE A 165 -13.89 14.81 -8.14
N VAL A 166 -13.03 15.65 -8.71
CA VAL A 166 -12.64 16.94 -8.11
C VAL A 166 -13.14 18.09 -8.97
N THR A 167 -13.77 19.07 -8.35
CA THR A 167 -14.18 20.31 -9.02
C THR A 167 -12.98 21.06 -9.60
N VAL A 168 -13.18 21.68 -10.76
CA VAL A 168 -12.20 22.57 -11.43
C VAL A 168 -12.72 24.01 -11.50
N ALA A 169 -13.61 24.39 -10.58
CA ALA A 169 -14.24 25.71 -10.55
C ALA A 169 -13.39 26.80 -9.88
N ASP A 170 -12.35 26.41 -9.13
CA ASP A 170 -11.50 27.31 -8.33
C ASP A 170 -10.91 28.46 -9.17
N ASP A 171 -11.08 29.68 -8.70
CA ASP A 171 -10.52 30.89 -9.31
C ASP A 171 -9.75 31.75 -8.29
N GLY A 172 -9.46 31.19 -7.12
CA GLY A 172 -8.76 31.86 -6.03
C GLY A 172 -7.25 31.62 -5.98
N GLY A 173 -6.54 32.52 -5.30
CA GLY A 173 -5.14 32.36 -4.93
C GLY A 173 -4.19 32.00 -6.09
N SER A 174 -3.31 31.02 -5.86
CA SER A 174 -2.33 30.57 -6.86
C SER A 174 -2.99 29.87 -8.06
N SER A 175 -4.07 29.12 -7.85
CA SER A 175 -4.79 28.43 -8.93
C SER A 175 -5.43 29.44 -9.88
N GLY A 176 -6.11 30.45 -9.34
CA GLY A 176 -6.75 31.52 -10.09
C GLY A 176 -5.78 32.44 -10.83
N ARG A 177 -4.58 32.67 -10.30
CA ARG A 177 -3.53 33.40 -11.04
C ARG A 177 -3.06 32.61 -12.25
N LEU A 178 -2.71 31.35 -12.08
CA LEU A 178 -2.26 30.48 -13.18
C LEU A 178 -3.35 30.32 -14.25
N ARG A 179 -4.61 30.20 -13.83
CA ARG A 179 -5.76 30.17 -14.74
C ARG A 179 -5.87 31.45 -15.59
N ARG A 180 -5.65 32.63 -15.00
CA ARG A 180 -5.74 33.92 -15.71
C ARG A 180 -4.52 34.20 -16.60
N GLU A 181 -3.33 33.82 -16.16
CA GLU A 181 -2.07 34.13 -16.85
C GLU A 181 -1.75 33.14 -17.97
N ILE A 182 -2.05 31.85 -17.76
CA ILE A 182 -1.62 30.75 -18.64
C ILE A 182 -2.83 30.08 -19.32
N GLY A 183 -4.06 30.34 -18.86
CA GLY A 183 -5.28 29.78 -19.47
C GLY A 183 -5.49 28.29 -19.18
N VAL A 184 -4.82 27.74 -18.15
CA VAL A 184 -4.98 26.35 -17.74
C VAL A 184 -6.10 26.19 -16.70
N LEU A 185 -6.71 25.01 -16.66
CA LEU A 185 -7.64 24.65 -15.60
C LEU A 185 -6.97 24.75 -14.22
N PRO A 186 -7.70 25.20 -13.18
CA PRO A 186 -7.13 25.46 -11.88
C PRO A 186 -6.65 24.16 -11.21
N PRO A 187 -5.35 24.02 -10.92
CA PRO A 187 -4.79 22.75 -10.43
C PRO A 187 -4.96 22.54 -8.92
N GLY A 188 -5.45 23.53 -8.17
CA GLY A 188 -5.35 23.57 -6.70
C GLY A 188 -6.01 22.40 -5.97
N ASP A 189 -7.29 22.15 -6.25
CA ASP A 189 -8.03 21.08 -5.58
C ASP A 189 -7.56 19.69 -6.00
N ILE A 190 -7.22 19.53 -7.27
CA ILE A 190 -6.59 18.31 -7.82
C ILE A 190 -5.25 18.06 -7.10
N ARG A 191 -4.40 19.09 -6.96
CA ARG A 191 -3.12 19.02 -6.24
C ARG A 191 -3.34 18.51 -4.81
N ASN A 192 -4.31 19.07 -4.09
CA ASN A 192 -4.60 18.69 -2.72
C ASN A 192 -5.06 17.21 -2.62
N CYS A 193 -5.86 16.75 -3.58
CA CYS A 193 -6.32 15.35 -3.62
C CYS A 193 -5.17 14.39 -3.96
N LEU A 194 -4.32 14.74 -4.92
CA LEU A 194 -3.11 13.98 -5.26
C LEU A 194 -2.18 13.86 -4.04
N ALA A 195 -1.91 14.97 -3.35
CA ALA A 195 -1.08 14.98 -2.15
C ALA A 195 -1.71 14.16 -1.00
N ALA A 196 -3.04 14.19 -0.85
CA ALA A 196 -3.73 13.43 0.19
C ALA A 196 -3.67 11.91 -0.03
N LEU A 197 -3.77 11.48 -1.29
CA LEU A 197 -3.72 10.07 -1.67
C LEU A 197 -2.30 9.55 -1.96
N ALA A 198 -1.31 10.44 -2.03
CA ALA A 198 0.11 10.08 -2.11
C ALA A 198 0.62 9.41 -0.84
N ASP A 199 1.72 8.68 -0.98
CA ASP A 199 2.45 8.12 0.16
C ASP A 199 3.15 9.23 0.93
N GLU A 200 2.89 9.32 2.24
CA GLU A 200 3.25 10.50 3.06
C GLU A 200 4.75 10.59 3.35
N GLU A 201 5.48 9.47 3.29
CA GLU A 201 6.91 9.40 3.65
C GLU A 201 7.86 9.89 2.54
N LYS A 202 7.31 10.37 1.41
CA LYS A 202 8.14 10.81 0.27
C LYS A 202 8.40 12.31 0.33
N LEU A 203 9.69 12.70 0.31
CA LEU A 203 10.16 14.08 0.08
C LEU A 203 9.40 14.79 -1.05
N LEU A 204 9.04 14.05 -2.09
CA LEU A 204 8.28 14.57 -3.22
C LEU A 204 6.90 15.11 -2.82
N THR A 205 6.22 14.48 -1.85
CA THR A 205 4.93 14.94 -1.31
C THR A 205 5.09 16.27 -0.58
N GLU A 206 6.19 16.47 0.14
CA GLU A 206 6.51 17.74 0.81
C GLU A 206 6.80 18.84 -0.21
N LEU A 207 7.62 18.55 -1.24
CA LEU A 207 7.89 19.47 -2.35
C LEU A 207 6.58 19.86 -3.05
N PHE A 208 5.68 18.90 -3.28
CA PHE A 208 4.41 19.15 -3.94
C PHE A 208 3.51 20.13 -3.18
N GLN A 209 3.61 20.14 -1.84
CA GLN A 209 2.88 21.07 -0.97
C GLN A 209 3.62 22.39 -0.74
N TYR A 210 4.88 22.50 -1.17
CA TYR A 210 5.68 23.70 -0.96
C TYR A 210 5.01 24.93 -1.59
N ARG A 211 5.03 26.03 -0.83
CA ARG A 211 4.57 27.35 -1.25
C ARG A 211 5.73 28.33 -1.17
N PHE A 212 6.02 28.98 -2.28
CA PHE A 212 7.11 29.95 -2.38
C PHE A 212 6.82 31.16 -1.49
N GLN A 213 7.76 31.47 -0.59
CA GLN A 213 7.69 32.60 0.34
C GLN A 213 8.40 33.85 -0.18
N ALA A 214 9.30 33.68 -1.14
CA ALA A 214 10.09 34.74 -1.74
C ALA A 214 10.35 34.42 -3.21
N GLY A 215 10.70 35.46 -3.97
CA GLY A 215 10.95 35.39 -5.42
C GLY A 215 9.94 36.22 -6.19
N ASP A 216 10.45 37.05 -7.10
CA ASP A 216 9.62 37.89 -7.96
C ASP A 216 8.76 37.02 -8.87
N GLY A 217 7.47 37.33 -8.98
CA GLY A 217 6.47 36.51 -9.68
C GLY A 217 6.16 35.12 -9.08
N LEU A 218 7.05 34.53 -8.29
CA LEU A 218 6.85 33.20 -7.67
C LEU A 218 6.15 33.27 -6.32
N THR A 219 6.25 34.39 -5.62
CA THR A 219 5.71 34.53 -4.25
C THR A 219 4.22 34.16 -4.19
N GLY A 220 3.88 33.25 -3.28
CA GLY A 220 2.53 32.73 -3.08
C GLY A 220 2.09 31.63 -4.06
N HIS A 221 2.86 31.31 -5.10
CA HIS A 221 2.61 30.10 -5.92
C HIS A 221 2.95 28.83 -5.12
N SER A 222 2.24 27.75 -5.46
CA SER A 222 2.59 26.41 -4.98
C SER A 222 3.38 25.67 -6.04
N PHE A 223 4.47 25.00 -5.63
CA PHE A 223 5.25 24.16 -6.54
C PHE A 223 4.37 23.09 -7.19
N GLY A 224 3.50 22.41 -6.45
CA GLY A 224 2.58 21.42 -7.02
C GLY A 224 1.61 22.00 -8.05
N ASN A 225 1.18 23.26 -7.89
CA ASN A 225 0.35 23.93 -8.90
C ASN A 225 1.16 24.16 -10.19
N LEU A 226 2.37 24.71 -10.07
CA LEU A 226 3.27 24.92 -11.22
C LEU A 226 3.63 23.60 -11.91
N PHE A 227 3.91 22.56 -11.13
CA PHE A 227 4.17 21.22 -11.64
C PHE A 227 3.00 20.70 -12.46
N LEU A 228 1.76 20.79 -11.95
CA LEU A 228 0.58 20.33 -12.68
C LEU A 228 0.31 21.16 -13.94
N THR A 229 0.55 22.46 -13.90
CA THR A 229 0.48 23.34 -15.07
C THR A 229 1.46 22.88 -16.14
N VAL A 230 2.73 22.71 -15.82
CA VAL A 230 3.76 22.25 -16.77
C VAL A 230 3.45 20.84 -17.27
N MET A 231 2.99 19.93 -16.40
CA MET A 231 2.58 18.58 -16.81
C MET A 231 1.42 18.63 -17.81
N SER A 232 0.48 19.57 -17.66
CA SER A 232 -0.63 19.75 -18.60
C SER A 232 -0.15 20.26 -19.95
N GLU A 233 0.79 21.21 -19.98
CA GLU A 233 1.41 21.69 -21.22
C GLU A 233 2.20 20.57 -21.93
N VAL A 234 3.00 19.80 -21.19
CA VAL A 234 3.84 18.72 -21.74
C VAL A 234 3.01 17.55 -22.27
N THR A 235 1.95 17.17 -21.56
CA THR A 235 1.09 16.04 -21.97
C THR A 235 -0.01 16.44 -22.96
N GLY A 236 -0.24 17.74 -23.12
CA GLY A 236 -1.24 18.34 -24.01
C GLY A 236 -2.68 18.26 -23.49
N ASP A 237 -2.91 17.64 -22.34
CA ASP A 237 -4.24 17.50 -21.73
C ASP A 237 -4.14 17.29 -20.21
N LEU A 238 -5.10 17.85 -19.47
CA LEU A 238 -5.14 17.80 -18.01
C LEU A 238 -5.34 16.37 -17.50
N GLU A 239 -6.18 15.54 -18.13
CA GLU A 239 -6.43 14.17 -17.66
C GLU A 239 -5.14 13.36 -17.66
N ARG A 240 -4.38 13.46 -18.76
CA ARG A 240 -3.06 12.81 -18.88
C ARG A 240 -2.06 13.36 -17.87
N ALA A 241 -2.06 14.66 -17.63
CA ALA A 241 -1.21 15.29 -16.62
C ALA A 241 -1.50 14.75 -15.22
N ILE A 242 -2.77 14.60 -14.85
CA ILE A 242 -3.18 14.04 -13.55
C ILE A 242 -2.77 12.57 -13.46
N ALA A 243 -2.99 11.78 -14.52
CA ALA A 243 -2.61 10.37 -14.56
C ALA A 243 -1.08 10.18 -14.43
N ALA A 244 -0.28 11.00 -15.12
CA ALA A 244 1.17 10.97 -15.03
C ALA A 244 1.66 11.42 -13.64
N SER A 245 1.09 12.50 -13.10
CA SER A 245 1.39 13.01 -11.75
C SER A 245 1.04 12.00 -10.66
N SER A 246 -0.08 11.27 -10.82
CA SER A 246 -0.49 10.20 -9.91
C SER A 246 0.55 9.07 -9.84
N LYS A 247 1.17 8.71 -10.97
CA LYS A 247 2.26 7.72 -11.01
C LYS A 247 3.52 8.24 -10.32
N VAL A 248 3.91 9.48 -10.62
CA VAL A 248 5.09 10.14 -10.03
C VAL A 248 4.99 10.23 -8.50
N LEU A 249 3.81 10.55 -7.99
CA LEU A 249 3.53 10.65 -6.54
C LEU A 249 3.18 9.31 -5.88
N ALA A 250 3.10 8.21 -6.65
CA ALA A 250 2.65 6.89 -6.19
C ALA A 250 1.32 6.96 -5.41
N VAL A 251 0.34 7.63 -6.01
CA VAL A 251 -1.00 7.82 -5.45
C VAL A 251 -1.73 6.48 -5.28
N ARG A 252 -2.37 6.29 -4.12
CA ARG A 252 -3.24 5.14 -3.83
C ARG A 252 -4.69 5.48 -4.18
N GLY A 253 -5.08 5.18 -5.40
CA GLY A 253 -6.41 5.48 -5.95
C GLY A 253 -6.30 6.28 -7.24
N GLN A 254 -7.39 6.94 -7.62
CA GLN A 254 -7.51 7.72 -8.84
C GLN A 254 -8.09 9.11 -8.53
N VAL A 255 -7.51 10.15 -9.12
CA VAL A 255 -8.04 11.51 -9.09
C VAL A 255 -8.49 11.85 -10.50
N LEU A 256 -9.70 12.37 -10.65
CA LEU A 256 -10.29 12.78 -11.91
C LEU A 256 -10.84 14.20 -11.79
N PRO A 257 -10.71 15.05 -12.82
CA PRO A 257 -11.40 16.33 -12.85
C PRO A 257 -12.90 16.11 -13.13
N ALA A 258 -13.75 16.98 -12.59
CA ALA A 258 -15.20 16.91 -12.82
C ALA A 258 -15.58 17.25 -14.28
N THR A 259 -14.77 18.06 -14.95
CA THR A 259 -14.87 18.40 -16.37
C THR A 259 -13.48 18.74 -16.92
N LEU A 260 -13.31 18.60 -18.24
CA LEU A 260 -12.13 19.05 -18.99
C LEU A 260 -12.33 20.45 -19.61
N SER A 261 -13.54 21.00 -19.53
CA SER A 261 -13.85 22.34 -20.04
C SER A 261 -13.55 23.41 -18.99
N ASP A 262 -13.06 24.57 -19.44
CA ASP A 262 -12.92 25.74 -18.58
C ASP A 262 -14.30 26.27 -18.18
N MET A 263 -14.70 25.98 -16.93
CA MET A 263 -15.99 26.41 -16.39
C MET A 263 -15.87 27.40 -15.25
N ARG A 264 -16.74 28.41 -15.23
CA ARG A 264 -16.86 29.38 -14.14
C ARG A 264 -18.16 29.16 -13.38
N LEU A 265 -18.08 29.17 -12.05
CA LEU A 265 -19.25 29.08 -11.20
C LEU A 265 -19.96 30.44 -11.15
N TRP A 266 -21.28 30.44 -11.09
CA TRP A 266 -22.07 31.62 -10.77
C TRP A 266 -23.12 31.28 -9.71
N ALA A 267 -23.49 32.27 -8.89
CA ALA A 267 -24.56 32.16 -7.92
C ALA A 267 -25.50 33.36 -7.99
N GLU A 268 -26.78 33.11 -7.79
CA GLU A 268 -27.83 34.10 -7.59
C GLU A 268 -28.16 34.18 -6.10
N LEU A 269 -28.03 35.39 -5.54
CA LEU A 269 -28.29 35.67 -4.14
C LEU A 269 -29.75 36.08 -3.93
N SER A 270 -30.24 35.97 -2.70
CA SER A 270 -31.63 36.31 -2.34
C SER A 270 -32.00 37.77 -2.54
N ASP A 271 -31.00 38.65 -2.68
CA ASP A 271 -31.18 40.07 -2.98
C ASP A 271 -31.20 40.38 -4.50
N GLY A 272 -31.17 39.34 -5.35
CA GLY A 272 -31.20 39.45 -6.81
C GLY A 272 -29.83 39.68 -7.46
N ARG A 273 -28.74 39.81 -6.68
CA ARG A 273 -27.39 39.91 -7.26
C ARG A 273 -26.97 38.57 -7.87
N ARG A 274 -26.41 38.61 -9.08
CA ARG A 274 -25.72 37.47 -9.70
C ARG A 274 -24.22 37.69 -9.62
N ILE A 275 -23.53 36.77 -8.98
CA ILE A 275 -22.08 36.81 -8.75
C ILE A 275 -21.42 35.68 -9.53
N GLU A 276 -20.32 35.98 -10.22
CA GLU A 276 -19.52 35.01 -10.98
C GLU A 276 -18.13 34.85 -10.36
N GLY A 277 -17.65 33.61 -10.33
CA GLY A 277 -16.39 33.21 -9.71
C GLY A 277 -16.57 32.64 -8.31
N GLU A 278 -15.89 31.54 -8.00
CA GLU A 278 -16.02 30.83 -6.73
C GLU A 278 -15.60 31.72 -5.55
N SER A 279 -14.47 32.41 -5.71
CA SER A 279 -13.94 33.30 -4.68
C SER A 279 -14.85 34.51 -4.46
N HIS A 280 -15.37 35.13 -5.53
CA HIS A 280 -16.28 36.27 -5.41
C HIS A 280 -17.64 35.89 -4.80
N ILE A 281 -18.16 34.69 -5.10
CA ILE A 281 -19.41 34.20 -4.48
C ILE A 281 -19.24 34.09 -2.96
N THR A 282 -18.07 33.62 -2.52
CA THR A 282 -17.74 33.51 -1.09
C THR A 282 -17.60 34.90 -0.44
N GLU A 283 -16.98 35.86 -1.13
CA GLU A 283 -16.79 37.25 -0.64
C GLU A 283 -18.08 38.07 -0.63
N ALA A 284 -19.00 37.82 -1.56
CA ALA A 284 -20.21 38.64 -1.76
C ALA A 284 -21.19 38.62 -0.58
N GLN A 285 -21.04 37.65 0.33
CA GLN A 285 -21.82 37.44 1.56
C GLN A 285 -23.33 37.58 1.34
N GLY A 286 -24.03 36.45 1.31
CA GLY A 286 -25.48 36.44 1.15
C GLY A 286 -26.04 35.03 1.10
N LYS A 287 -27.38 34.92 1.10
CA LYS A 287 -28.04 33.63 0.96
C LYS A 287 -28.12 33.26 -0.51
N ILE A 288 -27.40 32.21 -0.91
CA ILE A 288 -27.46 31.64 -2.25
C ILE A 288 -28.85 31.01 -2.47
N VAL A 289 -29.52 31.41 -3.55
CA VAL A 289 -30.81 30.87 -3.98
C VAL A 289 -30.63 29.88 -5.14
N LYS A 290 -29.70 30.18 -6.05
CA LYS A 290 -29.42 29.35 -7.23
C LYS A 290 -27.93 29.33 -7.53
N ILE A 291 -27.43 28.20 -8.02
CA ILE A 291 -26.07 28.08 -8.55
C ILE A 291 -26.12 27.53 -9.97
N GLY A 292 -25.06 27.80 -10.73
CA GLY A 292 -24.81 27.09 -11.99
C GLY A 292 -23.40 27.39 -12.49
N CYS A 293 -23.11 26.95 -13.70
CA CYS A 293 -21.83 27.17 -14.36
C CYS A 293 -22.00 27.78 -15.75
N THR A 294 -20.91 28.38 -16.23
CA THR A 294 -20.75 28.83 -17.62
C THR A 294 -19.45 28.19 -18.15
N PRO A 295 -19.49 27.41 -19.24
CA PRO A 295 -20.66 27.05 -20.05
C PRO A 295 -21.65 26.15 -19.28
N PRO A 296 -22.94 26.10 -19.68
CA PRO A 296 -23.97 25.33 -18.97
C PRO A 296 -23.82 23.81 -19.10
N ASN A 297 -23.10 23.34 -20.14
CA ASN A 297 -22.75 21.93 -20.37
C ASN A 297 -21.23 21.82 -20.58
N PRO A 298 -20.44 21.95 -19.50
CA PRO A 298 -19.00 21.84 -19.57
C PRO A 298 -18.54 20.38 -19.70
#